data_AF-A0A2F0AE64-F1
#
_entry.id   AF-A0A2F0AE64-F1
#
_cell.length_a   1.000
_cell.length_b   1.000
_cell.length_c   1.000
_cell.angle_alpha   90.00
_cell.angle_beta   90.00
_cell.angle_gamma   90.00
#
_symmetry.space_group_name_H-M   'P 1'
#
loop_
_entity.id
_entity.type
_entity.pdbx_description
1 polymer ?
#
loop_
_entity_poly.entity_id
_entity_poly.type
_entity_poly.pdbx_seq_one_letter_code
_entity_poly.pdbx_strand_id
1 'polypeptide(L)'
;MNLKNTNLIEISYKLRENCDYYKGKIIKDNKNVEFAYNPLNYAWEPHKKYLENYGSLGAKTIVMGMNPGHGMGNTGIPFGCPKKVSKYLNITDLEVKEPVKVHPKRRIAGLGCKKPEISGERIWGLIEDIYGPPRNAFKNIFVLNHFPLWMFNAAGQNITPDKLKKTSAEEIFKICNKYLSDIISLLNAEKVIGVGKYAYKMAQNAIKENNLEGITIEEIPHPSPANPLANKDKGAVWKKISKRVIIGK
;
A
#
# COMPACT_ATOMS: atom_id res chain seq x y z
N MET A 1 -2.40 12.51 -20.96
CA MET A 1 -1.94 12.27 -19.58
C MET A 1 -0.79 13.24 -19.31
N ASN A 2 -0.69 13.86 -18.12
CA ASN A 2 0.41 14.80 -17.84
C ASN A 2 1.73 14.03 -17.54
N LEU A 3 2.87 14.72 -17.65
CA LEU A 3 4.21 14.12 -17.47
C LEU A 3 4.37 13.48 -16.08
N LYS A 4 3.84 14.13 -15.04
CA LYS A 4 3.88 13.61 -13.66
C LYS A 4 3.17 12.26 -13.49
N ASN A 5 1.98 12.10 -14.07
CA ASN A 5 1.27 10.81 -14.09
C ASN A 5 2.05 9.74 -14.86
N THR A 6 2.65 10.12 -16.01
CA THR A 6 3.43 9.18 -16.82
C THR A 6 4.64 8.65 -16.03
N ASN A 7 5.38 9.56 -15.39
CA ASN A 7 6.52 9.21 -14.55
C ASN A 7 6.11 8.36 -13.34
N LEU A 8 4.97 8.66 -12.71
CA LEU A 8 4.44 7.88 -11.58
C LEU A 8 4.16 6.43 -11.99
N ILE A 9 3.54 6.25 -13.16
CA ILE A 9 3.24 4.94 -13.72
C ILE A 9 4.53 4.20 -14.05
N GLU A 10 5.52 4.88 -14.63
CA GLU A 10 6.82 4.28 -14.95
C GLU A 10 7.58 3.86 -13.69
N ILE A 11 7.61 4.68 -12.64
CA ILE A 11 8.23 4.34 -11.35
C ILE A 11 7.53 3.12 -10.72
N SER A 12 6.20 3.08 -10.77
CA SER A 12 5.41 1.95 -10.24
C SER A 12 5.59 0.68 -11.07
N TYR A 13 5.75 0.81 -12.38
CA TYR A 13 6.08 -0.28 -13.30
C TYR A 13 7.47 -0.85 -13.02
N LYS A 14 8.47 0.01 -12.79
CA LYS A 14 9.82 -0.44 -12.40
C LYS A 14 9.80 -1.20 -11.08
N LEU A 15 9.02 -0.75 -10.09
CA LEU A 15 8.83 -1.49 -8.85
C LEU A 15 8.20 -2.88 -9.11
N ARG A 16 7.18 -2.95 -9.96
CA ARG A 16 6.53 -4.21 -10.36
C ARG A 16 7.53 -5.21 -10.92
N GLU A 17 8.34 -4.82 -11.91
CA GLU A 17 9.32 -5.70 -12.56
C GLU A 17 10.37 -6.19 -11.57
N ASN A 18 10.90 -5.29 -10.74
CA ASN A 18 11.84 -5.67 -9.69
C ASN A 18 11.22 -6.70 -8.73
N CYS A 19 9.97 -6.51 -8.31
CA CYS A 19 9.33 -7.45 -7.40
C CYS A 19 9.02 -8.80 -8.05
N ASP A 20 8.73 -8.84 -9.35
CA ASP A 20 8.61 -10.10 -10.08
C ASP A 20 9.94 -10.84 -10.21
N TYR A 21 11.05 -10.12 -10.38
CA TYR A 21 12.40 -10.69 -10.36
C TYR A 21 12.75 -11.26 -8.98
N TYR A 22 12.54 -10.48 -7.91
CA TYR A 22 12.95 -10.86 -6.55
C TYR A 22 12.05 -11.88 -5.85
N LYS A 23 10.77 -12.04 -6.25
CA LYS A 23 9.85 -12.96 -5.56
C LYS A 23 10.36 -14.41 -5.53
N GLY A 24 11.03 -14.87 -6.60
CA GLY A 24 11.59 -16.21 -6.67
C GLY A 24 12.72 -16.42 -5.66
N LYS A 25 13.61 -15.43 -5.54
CA LYS A 25 14.68 -15.41 -4.53
C LYS A 25 14.11 -15.37 -3.10
N ILE A 26 13.07 -14.57 -2.85
CA ILE A 26 12.39 -14.54 -1.54
C ILE A 26 11.87 -15.93 -1.18
N ILE A 27 11.14 -16.60 -2.07
CA ILE A 27 10.61 -17.94 -1.81
C ILE A 27 11.75 -18.94 -1.57
N LYS A 28 12.82 -18.90 -2.36
CA LYS A 28 13.98 -19.80 -2.22
C LYS A 28 14.72 -19.62 -0.89
N ASP A 29 14.93 -18.38 -0.47
CA ASP A 29 15.81 -18.06 0.66
C ASP A 29 15.07 -17.98 2.02
N ASN A 30 13.73 -18.05 2.02
CA ASN A 30 12.89 -17.93 3.21
C ASN A 30 11.98 -19.15 3.39
N LYS A 31 12.36 -20.08 4.28
CA LYS A 31 11.61 -21.34 4.53
C LYS A 31 10.16 -21.12 5.01
N ASN A 32 9.84 -19.94 5.54
CA ASN A 32 8.49 -19.58 5.96
C ASN A 32 7.60 -19.03 4.83
N VAL A 33 8.13 -18.83 3.61
CA VAL A 33 7.40 -18.30 2.46
C VAL A 33 7.37 -19.35 1.35
N GLU A 34 6.17 -19.74 0.93
CA GLU A 34 5.97 -20.68 -0.18
C GLU A 34 5.24 -20.06 -1.37
N PHE A 35 4.49 -18.98 -1.11
CA PHE A 35 3.74 -18.22 -2.12
C PHE A 35 4.04 -16.74 -1.94
N ALA A 36 4.30 -16.05 -3.04
CA ALA A 36 4.44 -14.59 -3.09
C ALA A 36 3.70 -14.05 -4.31
N TYR A 37 2.67 -13.24 -4.06
CA TYR A 37 1.85 -12.63 -5.10
C TYR A 37 2.29 -11.18 -5.30
N ASN A 38 2.34 -10.74 -6.55
CA ASN A 38 2.62 -9.36 -6.93
C ASN A 38 1.35 -8.72 -7.54
N PRO A 39 0.52 -8.01 -6.76
CA PRO A 39 -0.70 -7.37 -7.29
C PRO A 39 -0.39 -6.29 -8.32
N LEU A 40 0.80 -5.69 -8.29
CA LEU A 40 1.20 -4.74 -9.34
C LEU A 40 1.34 -5.44 -10.70
N ASN A 41 1.50 -6.76 -10.74
CA ASN A 41 1.51 -7.55 -11.96
C ASN A 41 0.09 -7.97 -12.40
N TYR A 42 -0.58 -8.81 -11.61
CA TYR A 42 -1.85 -9.40 -12.05
C TYR A 42 -3.05 -8.45 -11.90
N ALA A 43 -2.97 -7.42 -11.05
CA ALA A 43 -4.00 -6.38 -10.89
C ALA A 43 -3.49 -5.03 -11.41
N TRP A 44 -2.67 -5.03 -12.47
CA TRP A 44 -2.07 -3.81 -13.01
C TRP A 44 -3.11 -2.84 -13.57
N GLU A 45 -4.13 -3.30 -14.28
CA GLU A 45 -5.14 -2.42 -14.89
C GLU A 45 -5.85 -1.52 -13.86
N PRO A 46 -6.43 -2.05 -12.74
CA PRO A 46 -6.99 -1.19 -11.71
C PRO A 46 -5.94 -0.33 -10.99
N HIS A 47 -4.73 -0.87 -10.77
CA HIS A 47 -3.66 -0.08 -10.15
C HIS A 47 -3.25 1.11 -11.02
N LYS A 48 -3.03 0.87 -12.32
CA LYS A 48 -2.74 1.92 -13.30
C LYS A 48 -3.86 2.95 -13.28
N LYS A 49 -5.13 2.53 -13.37
CA LYS A 49 -6.29 3.44 -13.33
C LYS A 49 -6.31 4.33 -12.08
N TYR A 50 -5.95 3.77 -10.92
CA TYR A 50 -5.76 4.54 -9.68
C TYR A 50 -4.69 5.63 -9.83
N LEU A 51 -3.53 5.29 -10.39
CA LEU A 51 -2.47 6.26 -10.66
C LEU A 51 -2.92 7.33 -11.67
N GLU A 52 -3.64 6.96 -12.74
CA GLU A 52 -4.12 7.92 -13.74
C GLU A 52 -5.10 8.92 -13.14
N ASN A 53 -6.05 8.42 -12.34
CA ASN A 53 -7.12 9.22 -11.76
C ASN A 53 -6.61 10.17 -10.67
N TYR A 54 -5.62 9.74 -9.87
CA TYR A 54 -5.33 10.35 -8.57
C TYR A 54 -3.86 10.72 -8.34
N GLY A 55 -2.93 10.23 -9.15
CA GLY A 55 -1.49 10.34 -8.92
C GLY A 55 -0.86 11.72 -9.12
N SER A 56 -1.52 12.64 -9.82
CA SER A 56 -0.99 13.98 -10.13
C SER A 56 -1.90 15.12 -9.68
N LEU A 57 -2.73 14.90 -8.66
CA LEU A 57 -3.67 15.92 -8.18
C LEU A 57 -3.08 16.91 -7.16
N GLY A 58 -1.79 16.78 -6.83
CA GLY A 58 -1.05 17.77 -6.02
C GLY A 58 -0.79 17.35 -4.57
N ALA A 59 -0.98 16.08 -4.22
CA ALA A 59 -0.71 15.55 -2.89
C ALA A 59 0.67 15.96 -2.32
N LYS A 60 0.67 16.40 -1.07
CA LYS A 60 1.86 16.80 -0.30
C LYS A 60 2.19 15.86 0.85
N THR A 61 1.26 14.98 1.20
CA THR A 61 1.44 13.96 2.25
C THR A 61 1.29 12.56 1.66
N ILE A 62 2.20 11.65 1.97
CA ILE A 62 2.07 10.23 1.59
C ILE A 62 1.53 9.45 2.80
N VAL A 63 0.44 8.71 2.63
CA VAL A 63 -0.05 7.74 3.62
C VAL A 63 0.42 6.35 3.19
N MET A 64 1.34 5.77 3.96
CA MET A 64 2.04 4.56 3.57
C MET A 64 1.67 3.37 4.44
N GLY A 65 1.18 2.30 3.83
CA GLY A 65 1.02 0.99 4.46
C GLY A 65 2.25 0.08 4.34
N MET A 66 2.18 -1.09 4.98
CA MET A 66 3.26 -2.10 4.97
C MET A 66 3.31 -2.83 3.62
N ASN A 67 2.32 -3.68 3.36
CA ASN A 67 2.25 -4.53 2.18
C ASN A 67 0.78 -4.91 1.88
N PRO A 68 0.48 -5.47 0.70
CA PRO A 68 -0.88 -5.90 0.40
C PRO A 68 -1.41 -6.90 1.45
N GLY A 69 -2.65 -6.69 1.86
CA GLY A 69 -3.52 -7.73 2.41
C GLY A 69 -4.51 -8.21 1.35
N HIS A 70 -5.58 -8.89 1.75
CA HIS A 70 -6.58 -9.36 0.79
C HIS A 70 -7.32 -8.24 0.05
N GLY A 71 -7.33 -7.00 0.55
CA GLY A 71 -7.86 -5.85 -0.18
C GLY A 71 -7.06 -5.56 -1.45
N MET A 72 -5.84 -5.03 -1.29
CA MET A 72 -4.93 -4.76 -2.41
C MET A 72 -4.61 -6.01 -3.24
N GLY A 73 -4.52 -7.19 -2.59
CA GLY A 73 -4.33 -8.46 -3.30
C GLY A 73 -5.48 -8.84 -4.23
N ASN A 74 -6.68 -8.30 -4.04
CA ASN A 74 -7.79 -8.50 -4.99
C ASN A 74 -8.00 -7.31 -5.92
N THR A 75 -7.67 -6.10 -5.49
CA THR A 75 -8.07 -4.88 -6.19
C THR A 75 -6.92 -4.14 -6.87
N GLY A 76 -5.67 -4.47 -6.55
CA GLY A 76 -4.49 -3.69 -6.96
C GLY A 76 -4.31 -2.37 -6.21
N ILE A 77 -5.26 -1.96 -5.37
CA ILE A 77 -5.25 -0.64 -4.71
C ILE A 77 -4.74 -0.75 -3.26
N PRO A 78 -3.79 0.10 -2.81
CA PRO A 78 -3.36 0.16 -1.41
C PRO A 78 -4.56 0.30 -0.46
N PHE A 79 -4.59 -0.50 0.62
CA PHE A 79 -5.75 -0.57 1.52
C PHE A 79 -7.08 -0.84 0.78
N GLY A 80 -7.04 -1.48 -0.37
CA GLY A 80 -8.15 -1.54 -1.33
C GLY A 80 -9.28 -2.47 -0.90
N CYS A 81 -10.07 -2.05 0.09
CA CYS A 81 -11.34 -2.69 0.41
C CYS A 81 -12.28 -2.59 -0.80
N PRO A 82 -12.84 -3.71 -1.31
CA PRO A 82 -13.65 -3.71 -2.54
C PRO A 82 -14.78 -2.67 -2.56
N LYS A 83 -15.44 -2.47 -1.42
CA LYS A 83 -16.51 -1.46 -1.25
C LYS A 83 -16.01 -0.03 -1.50
N LYS A 84 -14.84 0.33 -0.98
CA LYS A 84 -14.27 1.68 -1.13
C LYS A 84 -13.63 1.86 -2.50
N VAL A 85 -13.01 0.82 -3.04
CA VAL A 85 -12.46 0.84 -4.42
C VAL A 85 -13.58 1.11 -5.44
N SER A 86 -14.71 0.40 -5.32
CA SER A 86 -15.85 0.59 -6.21
C SER A 86 -16.63 1.89 -5.93
N LYS A 87 -17.09 2.11 -4.69
CA LYS A 87 -18.05 3.20 -4.40
C LYS A 87 -17.41 4.56 -4.12
N TYR A 88 -16.16 4.59 -3.65
CA TYR A 88 -15.47 5.84 -3.30
C TYR A 88 -14.45 6.24 -4.37
N LEU A 89 -13.57 5.31 -4.77
CA LEU A 89 -12.54 5.56 -5.79
C LEU A 89 -13.08 5.39 -7.22
N ASN A 90 -14.30 4.87 -7.39
CA ASN A 90 -14.92 4.65 -8.70
C ASN A 90 -14.03 3.88 -9.69
N ILE A 91 -13.37 2.82 -9.19
CA ILE A 91 -12.58 1.89 -9.99
C ILE A 91 -13.34 0.57 -10.04
N THR A 92 -13.98 0.32 -11.19
CA THR A 92 -14.81 -0.86 -11.46
C THR A 92 -14.48 -1.41 -12.84
N ASP A 93 -14.97 -2.63 -13.13
CA ASP A 93 -15.00 -3.22 -14.48
C ASP A 93 -13.63 -3.33 -15.19
N LEU A 94 -12.56 -3.48 -14.40
CA LEU A 94 -11.20 -3.71 -14.89
C LEU A 94 -10.74 -5.13 -14.59
N GLU A 95 -9.90 -5.65 -15.50
CA GLU A 95 -9.35 -7.00 -15.38
C GLU A 95 -8.41 -7.12 -14.17
N VAL A 96 -8.61 -8.19 -13.42
CA VAL A 96 -7.65 -8.68 -12.43
C VAL A 96 -7.36 -10.13 -12.77
N LYS A 97 -6.12 -10.40 -13.20
CA LYS A 97 -5.61 -11.71 -13.53
C LYS A 97 -5.29 -12.51 -12.26
N GLU A 98 -4.82 -13.73 -12.44
CA GLU A 98 -4.32 -14.57 -11.36
C GLU A 98 -2.78 -14.64 -11.34
N PRO A 99 -2.15 -14.81 -10.16
CA PRO A 99 -0.73 -15.13 -10.09
C PRO A 99 -0.47 -16.55 -10.61
N VAL A 100 0.73 -16.79 -11.15
CA VAL A 100 1.12 -18.08 -11.76
C VAL A 100 0.92 -19.28 -10.83
N LYS A 101 1.22 -19.14 -9.54
CA LYS A 101 1.02 -20.18 -8.51
C LYS A 101 0.04 -19.66 -7.46
N VAL A 102 -1.17 -20.23 -7.42
CA VAL A 102 -2.23 -19.83 -6.48
C VAL A 102 -2.31 -20.81 -5.31
N HIS A 103 -2.24 -20.31 -4.08
CA HIS A 103 -2.55 -21.08 -2.88
C HIS A 103 -4.07 -21.32 -2.77
N PRO A 104 -4.57 -22.55 -2.52
CA PRO A 104 -5.99 -22.88 -2.52
C PRO A 104 -6.89 -22.01 -1.63
N LYS A 105 -6.39 -21.59 -0.45
CA LYS A 105 -7.08 -20.70 0.51
C LYS A 105 -6.95 -19.19 0.22
N ARG A 106 -6.22 -18.81 -0.83
CA ARG A 106 -5.88 -17.41 -1.19
C ARG A 106 -6.12 -17.17 -2.67
N ARG A 107 -7.30 -17.53 -3.15
CA ARG A 107 -7.75 -17.24 -4.52
C ARG A 107 -8.00 -15.74 -4.70
N ILE A 108 -7.80 -15.27 -5.93
CA ILE A 108 -8.05 -13.88 -6.32
C ILE A 108 -9.45 -13.82 -6.93
N ALA A 109 -10.31 -12.97 -6.38
CA ALA A 109 -11.67 -12.72 -6.84
C ALA A 109 -11.81 -11.37 -7.56
N GLY A 110 -10.70 -10.64 -7.73
CA GLY A 110 -10.67 -9.36 -8.42
C GLY A 110 -11.48 -8.27 -7.74
N LEU A 111 -11.92 -7.28 -8.54
CA LEU A 111 -12.77 -6.18 -8.07
C LEU A 111 -14.16 -6.64 -7.57
N GLY A 112 -14.63 -7.81 -8.01
CA GLY A 112 -15.87 -8.44 -7.55
C GLY A 112 -15.78 -9.11 -6.17
N CYS A 113 -14.63 -9.06 -5.49
CA CYS A 113 -14.45 -9.67 -4.19
C CYS A 113 -15.46 -9.13 -3.16
N LYS A 114 -16.26 -10.02 -2.58
CA LYS A 114 -17.27 -9.68 -1.55
C LYS A 114 -16.71 -9.68 -0.13
N LYS A 115 -15.49 -10.19 0.08
CA LYS A 115 -14.91 -10.29 1.42
C LYS A 115 -14.53 -8.90 1.93
N PRO A 116 -15.03 -8.47 3.10
CA PRO A 116 -14.70 -7.16 3.64
C PRO A 116 -13.22 -7.10 4.03
N GLU A 117 -12.58 -5.95 3.81
CA GLU A 117 -11.23 -5.65 4.29
C GLU A 117 -11.33 -4.47 5.26
N ILE A 118 -11.34 -4.79 6.56
CA ILE A 118 -11.68 -3.83 7.62
C ILE A 118 -10.64 -2.71 7.75
N SER A 119 -9.35 -3.02 7.54
CA SER A 119 -8.27 -2.02 7.64
C SER A 119 -8.46 -0.93 6.59
N GLY A 120 -8.77 -1.33 5.36
CA GLY A 120 -9.01 -0.45 4.24
C GLY A 120 -10.34 0.27 4.31
N GLU A 121 -11.40 -0.37 4.82
CA GLU A 121 -12.65 0.34 5.08
C GLU A 121 -12.46 1.46 6.11
N ARG A 122 -11.66 1.23 7.16
CA ARG A 122 -11.32 2.24 8.16
C ARG A 122 -10.46 3.38 7.59
N ILE A 123 -9.40 3.06 6.84
CA ILE A 123 -8.50 4.08 6.25
C ILE A 123 -9.23 4.92 5.20
N TRP A 124 -9.84 4.29 4.20
CA TRP A 124 -10.56 5.04 3.16
C TRP A 124 -11.81 5.73 3.70
N GLY A 125 -12.49 5.14 4.69
CA GLY A 125 -13.60 5.80 5.38
C GLY A 125 -13.14 7.06 6.11
N LEU A 126 -12.02 7.01 6.83
CA LEU A 126 -11.46 8.20 7.48
C LEU A 126 -11.04 9.27 6.46
N ILE A 127 -10.42 8.87 5.34
CA ILE A 127 -10.04 9.80 4.27
C ILE A 127 -11.27 10.49 3.68
N GLU A 128 -12.32 9.73 3.38
CA GLU A 128 -13.59 10.25 2.90
C GLU A 128 -14.25 11.20 3.92
N ASP A 129 -14.21 10.87 5.20
CA ASP A 129 -14.76 11.73 6.27
C ASP A 129 -14.00 13.06 6.44
N ILE A 130 -12.71 13.11 6.06
CA ILE A 130 -11.88 14.31 6.17
C ILE A 130 -12.05 15.20 4.94
N TYR A 131 -11.97 14.61 3.75
CA TYR A 131 -11.82 15.36 2.49
C TYR A 131 -13.05 15.29 1.57
N GLY A 132 -14.03 14.45 1.90
CA GLY A 132 -15.17 14.17 1.02
C GLY A 132 -14.71 13.43 -0.24
N PRO A 133 -15.11 13.88 -1.45
CA PRO A 133 -14.80 13.20 -2.71
C PRO A 133 -13.31 12.88 -2.91
N PRO A 134 -12.96 11.77 -3.59
CA PRO A 134 -11.57 11.32 -3.71
C PRO A 134 -10.67 12.37 -4.36
N ARG A 135 -11.13 13.10 -5.37
CA ARG A 135 -10.32 14.16 -6.00
C ARG A 135 -9.91 15.27 -5.03
N ASN A 136 -10.68 15.53 -3.97
CA ASN A 136 -10.29 16.48 -2.93
C ASN A 136 -9.27 15.88 -1.97
N ALA A 137 -9.42 14.60 -1.62
CA ALA A 137 -8.42 13.88 -0.83
C ALA A 137 -7.05 13.89 -1.52
N PHE A 138 -7.01 13.58 -2.82
CA PHE A 138 -5.77 13.47 -3.59
C PHE A 138 -5.09 14.79 -3.97
N LYS A 139 -5.72 15.93 -3.67
CA LYS A 139 -5.03 17.23 -3.62
C LYS A 139 -4.12 17.37 -2.41
N ASN A 140 -4.33 16.55 -1.38
CA ASN A 140 -3.64 16.64 -0.09
C ASN A 140 -2.77 15.42 0.18
N ILE A 141 -3.32 14.22 -0.07
CA ILE A 141 -2.69 12.94 0.29
C ILE A 141 -2.53 12.00 -0.90
N PHE A 142 -1.52 11.14 -0.88
CA PHE A 142 -1.37 10.01 -1.80
C PHE A 142 -1.15 8.72 -1.01
N VAL A 143 -1.84 7.63 -1.36
CA VAL A 143 -1.80 6.38 -0.60
C VAL A 143 -0.98 5.33 -1.35
N LEU A 144 -0.03 4.68 -0.67
CA LEU A 144 0.77 3.59 -1.22
C LEU A 144 1.11 2.54 -0.17
N ASN A 145 1.67 1.40 -0.59
CA ASN A 145 2.33 0.45 0.30
C ASN A 145 3.84 0.50 0.07
N HIS A 146 4.62 0.33 1.14
CA HIS A 146 6.07 0.23 1.04
C HIS A 146 6.51 -1.01 0.24
N PHE A 147 6.01 -2.19 0.63
CA PHE A 147 6.42 -3.48 0.07
C PHE A 147 5.28 -4.08 -0.76
N PRO A 148 5.45 -4.37 -2.06
CA PRO A 148 4.31 -4.67 -2.93
C PRO A 148 3.93 -6.17 -2.97
N LEU A 149 4.65 -7.06 -2.30
CA LEU A 149 4.33 -8.49 -2.33
C LEU A 149 3.38 -8.92 -1.20
N TRP A 150 2.44 -9.80 -1.54
CA TRP A 150 1.56 -10.49 -0.60
C TRP A 150 2.02 -11.94 -0.42
N MET A 151 2.48 -12.31 0.77
CA MET A 151 3.23 -13.56 0.98
C MET A 151 2.53 -14.52 1.94
N PHE A 152 2.71 -15.82 1.72
CA PHE A 152 2.11 -16.88 2.54
C PHE A 152 3.02 -18.07 2.75
N ASN A 153 2.81 -18.77 3.86
CA ASN A 153 3.34 -20.11 4.09
C ASN A 153 2.47 -21.21 3.45
N ALA A 154 2.89 -22.47 3.56
CA ALA A 154 2.19 -23.66 3.08
C ALA A 154 0.74 -23.79 3.53
N ALA A 155 0.43 -23.29 4.74
CA ALA A 155 -0.91 -23.33 5.31
C ALA A 155 -1.82 -22.18 4.82
N GLY A 156 -1.26 -21.24 4.05
CA GLY A 156 -1.90 -20.03 3.55
C GLY A 156 -1.90 -18.89 4.56
N GLN A 157 -1.18 -18.97 5.67
CA GLN A 157 -1.09 -17.88 6.65
C GLN A 157 -0.22 -16.74 6.10
N ASN A 158 -0.61 -15.50 6.40
CA ASN A 158 0.08 -14.31 5.91
C ASN A 158 1.48 -14.18 6.52
N ILE A 159 2.48 -13.95 5.69
CA ILE A 159 3.85 -13.60 6.08
C ILE A 159 4.08 -12.13 5.75
N THR A 160 4.48 -11.36 6.74
CA THR A 160 4.79 -9.94 6.61
C THR A 160 6.27 -9.75 6.29
N PRO A 161 6.66 -8.65 5.61
CA PRO A 161 8.05 -8.41 5.22
C PRO A 161 9.04 -8.41 6.39
N ASP A 162 8.64 -8.02 7.60
CA ASP A 162 9.49 -8.07 8.79
C ASP A 162 9.89 -9.49 9.22
N LYS A 163 9.20 -10.52 8.72
CA LYS A 163 9.50 -11.94 8.99
C LYS A 163 10.43 -12.57 7.94
N LEU A 164 10.92 -11.78 6.98
CA LEU A 164 11.90 -12.25 6.01
C LEU A 164 13.29 -12.24 6.64
N LYS A 165 14.13 -13.20 6.23
CA LYS A 165 15.55 -13.22 6.58
C LYS A 165 16.23 -11.98 5.99
N LYS A 166 16.81 -11.15 6.86
CA LYS A 166 17.41 -9.84 6.50
C LYS A 166 18.31 -9.91 5.26
N THR A 167 19.23 -10.88 5.21
CA THR A 167 20.18 -11.04 4.08
C THR A 167 19.52 -11.34 2.74
N SER A 168 18.32 -11.95 2.75
CA SER A 168 17.60 -12.29 1.51
C SER A 168 16.72 -11.15 1.00
N ALA A 169 16.29 -10.25 1.90
CA ALA A 169 15.34 -9.19 1.62
C ALA A 169 15.99 -7.80 1.52
N GLU A 170 17.29 -7.68 1.80
CA GLU A 170 17.99 -6.40 1.81
C GLU A 170 17.88 -5.65 0.47
N GLU A 171 18.14 -6.34 -0.65
CA GLU A 171 18.09 -5.73 -1.98
C GLU A 171 16.68 -5.24 -2.33
N ILE A 172 15.64 -6.06 -2.08
CA ILE A 172 14.27 -5.65 -2.35
C ILE A 172 13.81 -4.52 -1.41
N PHE A 173 14.29 -4.46 -0.17
CA PHE A 173 14.01 -3.33 0.72
C PHE A 173 14.67 -2.05 0.24
N LYS A 174 15.91 -2.10 -0.27
CA LYS A 174 16.56 -0.94 -0.91
C LYS A 174 15.74 -0.45 -2.11
N ILE A 175 15.20 -1.35 -2.91
CA ILE A 175 14.33 -1.01 -4.05
C ILE A 175 13.02 -0.36 -3.57
N CYS A 176 12.38 -0.90 -2.53
CA CYS A 176 11.16 -0.33 -1.97
C CYS A 176 11.40 1.06 -1.33
N ASN A 177 12.54 1.22 -0.64
CA ASN A 177 12.97 2.51 -0.09
C ASN A 177 13.22 3.54 -1.20
N LYS A 178 13.92 3.12 -2.27
CA LYS A 178 14.16 3.96 -3.45
C LYS A 178 12.86 4.34 -4.14
N TYR A 179 11.90 3.42 -4.26
CA TYR A 179 10.57 3.72 -4.77
C TYR A 179 9.88 4.81 -3.96
N LEU A 180 9.86 4.72 -2.62
CA LEU A 180 9.29 5.80 -1.79
C LEU A 180 10.02 7.13 -2.02
N SER A 181 11.35 7.13 -2.08
CA SER A 181 12.15 8.33 -2.38
C SER A 181 11.78 8.97 -3.72
N ASP A 182 11.62 8.15 -4.77
CA ASP A 182 11.21 8.59 -6.09
C ASP A 182 9.79 9.18 -6.09
N ILE A 183 8.86 8.58 -5.34
CA ILE A 183 7.51 9.12 -5.17
C ILE A 183 7.52 10.43 -4.39
N ILE A 184 8.31 10.55 -3.31
CA ILE A 184 8.45 11.81 -2.54
C ILE A 184 8.91 12.92 -3.47
N SER A 185 9.96 12.66 -4.24
CA SER A 185 10.57 13.62 -5.16
C SER A 185 9.60 14.00 -6.29
N LEU A 186 8.96 13.01 -6.92
CA LEU A 186 7.99 13.26 -7.99
C LEU A 186 6.79 14.08 -7.50
N LEU A 187 6.28 13.76 -6.31
CA LEU A 187 5.13 14.45 -5.74
C LEU A 187 5.48 15.84 -5.20
N ASN A 188 6.76 16.13 -4.93
CA ASN A 188 7.19 17.20 -4.04
C ASN A 188 6.49 17.09 -2.68
N ALA A 189 6.43 15.86 -2.15
CA ALA A 189 5.82 15.57 -0.86
C ALA A 189 6.68 16.15 0.27
N GLU A 190 6.02 16.60 1.33
CA GLU A 190 6.64 17.24 2.50
C GLU A 190 6.49 16.36 3.75
N LYS A 191 5.56 15.40 3.71
CA LYS A 191 5.23 14.52 4.83
C LYS A 191 5.00 13.08 4.40
N VAL A 192 5.45 12.14 5.21
CA VAL A 192 5.08 10.71 5.13
C VAL A 192 4.45 10.27 6.45
N ILE A 193 3.24 9.71 6.37
CA ILE A 193 2.53 9.11 7.49
C ILE A 193 2.62 7.59 7.35
N GLY A 194 3.37 6.95 8.24
CA GLY A 194 3.43 5.49 8.33
C GLY A 194 2.19 4.93 9.05
N VAL A 195 1.47 4.04 8.38
CA VAL A 195 0.34 3.31 8.96
C VAL A 195 0.89 2.11 9.74
N GLY A 196 1.17 2.34 11.02
CA GLY A 196 1.79 1.40 11.95
C GLY A 196 3.33 1.41 11.91
N LYS A 197 3.92 0.86 12.98
CA LYS A 197 5.36 0.86 13.26
C LYS A 197 6.27 0.43 12.12
N TYR A 198 5.90 -0.60 11.34
CA TYR A 198 6.73 -1.03 10.21
C TYR A 198 6.82 0.05 9.14
N ALA A 199 5.68 0.58 8.69
CA ALA A 199 5.65 1.58 7.64
C ALA A 199 6.35 2.87 8.10
N TYR A 200 6.16 3.26 9.35
CA TYR A 200 6.88 4.37 9.96
C TYR A 200 8.41 4.17 9.92
N LYS A 201 8.90 3.01 10.36
CA LYS A 201 10.32 2.68 10.33
C LYS A 201 10.89 2.64 8.91
N MET A 202 10.15 2.08 7.95
CA MET A 202 10.61 2.04 6.56
C MET A 202 10.64 3.43 5.92
N ALA A 203 9.72 4.33 6.27
CA ALA A 203 9.79 5.73 5.85
C ALA A 203 11.07 6.41 6.36
N GLN A 204 11.40 6.21 7.64
CA GLN A 204 12.64 6.73 8.25
C GLN A 204 13.88 6.20 7.52
N ASN A 205 13.92 4.90 7.24
CA ASN A 205 15.04 4.29 6.51
C ASN A 205 15.16 4.86 5.09
N ALA A 206 14.06 4.93 4.34
CA ALA A 206 14.08 5.44 2.97
C ALA A 206 14.56 6.90 2.90
N ILE A 207 14.11 7.75 3.82
CA ILE A 207 14.52 9.15 3.89
C ILE A 207 16.00 9.28 4.24
N LYS A 208 16.48 8.52 5.22
CA LYS A 208 17.88 8.50 5.63
C LYS A 208 18.80 7.98 4.53
N GLU A 209 18.42 6.88 3.87
CA GLU A 209 19.23 6.22 2.83
C GLU A 209 19.35 7.06 1.55
N ASN A 210 18.41 7.99 1.31
CA ASN A 210 18.36 8.82 0.10
C ASN A 210 18.60 10.32 0.40
N ASN A 211 19.04 10.68 1.61
CA ASN A 211 19.34 12.06 2.03
C ASN A 211 18.20 13.05 1.77
N LEU A 212 16.95 12.64 2.02
CA LEU A 212 15.76 13.49 1.86
C LEU A 212 15.47 14.31 3.13
N GLU A 213 16.41 15.18 3.51
CA GLU A 213 16.25 16.05 4.67
C GLU A 213 15.03 16.97 4.53
N GLY A 214 14.39 17.31 5.65
CA GLY A 214 13.21 18.18 5.69
C GLY A 214 11.85 17.48 5.49
N ILE A 215 11.82 16.19 5.14
CA ILE A 215 10.57 15.43 5.09
C ILE A 215 10.09 15.08 6.51
N THR A 216 8.88 15.51 6.85
CA THR A 216 8.25 15.17 8.13
C THR A 216 7.77 13.72 8.12
N ILE A 217 8.06 12.96 9.19
CA ILE A 217 7.60 11.57 9.31
C ILE A 217 6.75 11.42 10.57
N GLU A 218 5.50 10.99 10.40
CA GLU A 218 4.57 10.72 11.49
C GLU A 218 4.05 9.28 11.44
N GLU A 219 3.53 8.78 12.57
CA GLU A 219 2.91 7.46 12.66
C GLU A 219 1.43 7.61 13.02
N ILE A 220 0.58 6.80 12.39
CA ILE A 220 -0.74 6.48 12.93
C ILE A 220 -0.81 5.01 13.32
N PRO A 221 -1.58 4.63 14.36
CA PRO A 221 -1.75 3.23 14.70
C PRO A 221 -2.37 2.44 13.53
N HIS A 222 -1.97 1.19 13.34
CA HIS A 222 -2.54 0.38 12.26
C HIS A 222 -4.05 0.13 12.50
N PRO A 223 -4.93 0.28 11.48
CA PRO A 223 -6.39 0.11 11.59
C PRO A 223 -6.87 -1.34 11.74
N SER A 224 -5.97 -2.31 11.94
CA SER A 224 -6.32 -3.74 11.86
C SER A 224 -7.22 -4.12 13.04
N PRO A 225 -8.21 -5.01 12.86
CA PRO A 225 -8.96 -5.59 13.97
C PRO A 225 -8.08 -6.29 15.01
N ALA A 226 -6.88 -6.72 14.64
CA ALA A 226 -5.93 -7.32 15.58
C ALA A 226 -5.29 -6.28 16.54
N ASN A 227 -5.42 -4.99 16.27
CA ASN A 227 -4.94 -3.92 17.14
C ASN A 227 -6.04 -3.52 18.14
N PRO A 228 -5.88 -3.77 19.46
CA PRO A 228 -6.90 -3.41 20.45
C PRO A 228 -7.29 -1.93 20.43
N LEU A 229 -6.33 -1.03 20.20
CA LEU A 229 -6.58 0.41 20.10
C LEU A 229 -7.47 0.76 18.90
N ALA A 230 -7.38 0.00 17.81
CA ALA A 230 -8.22 0.18 16.62
C ALA A 230 -9.69 -0.19 16.84
N ASN A 231 -9.99 -0.95 17.90
CA ASN A 231 -11.34 -1.38 18.24
C ASN A 231 -11.93 -0.61 19.43
N LYS A 232 -11.10 0.11 20.20
CA LYS A 232 -11.52 0.88 21.37
C LYS A 232 -12.60 1.90 20.99
N ASP A 233 -13.66 1.94 21.80
CA ASP A 233 -14.85 2.79 21.60
C ASP A 233 -15.43 2.64 20.19
N LYS A 234 -15.56 1.38 19.73
CA LYS A 234 -16.02 1.01 18.38
C LYS A 234 -15.16 1.66 17.26
N GLY A 235 -13.89 1.93 17.53
CA GLY A 235 -12.93 2.54 16.62
C GLY A 235 -12.84 4.07 16.70
N ALA A 236 -13.61 4.72 17.57
CA ALA A 236 -13.59 6.18 17.71
C ALA A 236 -12.20 6.72 18.14
N VAL A 237 -11.50 5.99 19.01
CA VAL A 237 -10.15 6.38 19.47
C VAL A 237 -9.14 6.39 18.33
N TRP A 238 -9.10 5.32 17.53
CA TRP A 238 -8.24 5.24 16.37
C TRP A 238 -8.55 6.33 15.35
N LYS A 239 -9.85 6.56 15.09
CA LYS A 239 -10.31 7.61 14.18
C LYS A 239 -9.85 8.98 14.64
N LYS A 240 -9.98 9.30 15.93
CA LYS A 240 -9.55 10.59 16.51
C LYS A 240 -8.04 10.80 16.37
N ILE A 241 -7.23 9.81 16.76
CA ILE A 241 -5.76 9.90 16.68
C ILE A 241 -5.32 10.05 15.22
N SER A 242 -5.83 9.18 14.34
CA SER A 242 -5.42 9.16 12.94
C SER A 242 -5.86 10.42 12.20
N LYS A 243 -7.08 10.93 12.49
CA LYS A 243 -7.57 12.19 11.94
C LYS A 243 -6.63 13.35 12.28
N ARG A 244 -6.22 13.45 13.55
CA ARG A 244 -5.32 14.49 14.06
C ARG A 244 -4.03 14.57 13.25
N VAL A 245 -3.39 13.42 13.05
CA VAL A 245 -2.12 13.30 12.31
C VAL A 245 -2.31 13.62 10.83
N ILE A 246 -3.36 13.06 10.19
CA ILE A 246 -3.63 13.28 8.76
C ILE A 246 -3.91 14.76 8.46
N ILE A 247 -4.64 15.47 9.31
CA ILE A 247 -4.94 16.90 9.12
C ILE A 247 -3.83 17.83 9.63
N GLY A 248 -2.89 17.32 10.42
CA GLY A 248 -1.83 18.12 11.06
C GLY A 248 -2.33 19.11 12.13
N LYS A 249 -3.43 18.80 12.85
CA LYS A 249 -4.00 19.61 13.94
C LYS A 249 -4.38 18.73 15.11
#